data_AF-A0A0V0Q6C7-F1
#
_entry.id   AF-A0A0V0Q6C7-F1
#
_cell.length_a   1.000
_cell.length_b   1.000
_cell.length_c   1.000
_cell.angle_alpha   90.00
_cell.angle_beta   90.00
_cell.angle_gamma   90.00
#
_symmetry.space_group_name_H-M   'P 1'
#
loop_
_entity.id
_entity.type
_entity.pdbx_description
1 polymer ?
#
loop_
_entity_poly.entity_id
_entity_poly.type
_entity_poly.pdbx_seq_one_letter_code
_entity_poly.pdbx_strand_id
1 'polypeptide(L)'
;MIEGVSEETTEPDEEDTRLEVIEGSPEIPTMSESETCKEAAQIVVAMARGILEKGQDELEKVGMEVGALADAVDARADFYTACIEDRDVKRVGFTPDDDFPIPRNSFPERAQKPARKPKDEEPPEWSVSIESIYVTSPNWDKEDQKTRQWKGKDQIRRDCYFIIEDTEFWYKVKNKALHVEVLDNLKVQWAFQNTDGRPKNRRVLRVLEFNGDKLADPLPPEAVRAILGQYSEYEANIEQRSLFDQ
;
A
#
# COMPACT_ATOMS: atom_id res chain seq x y z
N MET A 1 41.67 50.47 -41.21
CA MET A 1 41.50 51.92 -41.05
C MET A 1 40.37 52.12 -40.06
N ILE A 2 40.70 52.44 -38.82
CA ILE A 2 40.69 53.77 -38.18
C ILE A 2 39.47 53.85 -37.26
N GLU A 3 39.77 54.02 -35.97
CA GLU A 3 38.90 54.30 -34.85
C GLU A 3 38.09 55.60 -35.06
N GLY A 4 36.85 55.63 -34.57
CA GLY A 4 36.05 56.84 -34.35
C GLY A 4 35.47 56.74 -32.94
N VAL A 5 35.96 57.53 -31.97
CA VAL A 5 35.57 58.92 -31.64
C VAL A 5 34.23 58.99 -30.90
N SER A 6 34.35 59.47 -29.67
CA SER A 6 33.38 59.88 -28.66
C SER A 6 32.69 61.21 -29.00
N GLU A 7 31.42 61.39 -28.59
CA GLU A 7 30.91 62.61 -27.95
C GLU A 7 29.48 62.43 -27.38
N GLU A 8 29.40 62.60 -26.05
CA GLU A 8 28.42 63.32 -25.21
C GLU A 8 27.03 63.71 -25.77
N THR A 9 25.95 63.32 -25.06
CA THR A 9 24.78 64.21 -24.78
C THR A 9 23.93 63.68 -23.60
N THR A 10 24.00 64.41 -22.48
CA THR A 10 22.96 64.80 -21.50
C THR A 10 21.74 63.88 -21.19
N GLU A 11 21.66 63.38 -19.95
CA GLU A 11 20.40 62.92 -19.30
C GLU A 11 20.01 63.88 -18.15
N PRO A 12 18.70 64.09 -17.87
CA PRO A 12 18.21 65.09 -16.93
C PRO A 12 17.96 64.56 -15.51
N ASP A 13 18.03 65.50 -14.57
CA ASP A 13 17.61 65.51 -13.16
C ASP A 13 16.67 64.39 -12.67
N GLU A 14 17.17 63.54 -11.77
CA GLU A 14 16.35 62.68 -10.91
C GLU A 14 16.00 63.40 -9.59
N GLU A 15 14.73 63.74 -9.45
CA GLU A 15 14.13 64.24 -8.20
C GLU A 15 14.18 63.18 -7.09
N ASP A 16 14.76 63.63 -5.97
CA ASP A 16 14.73 63.03 -4.63
C ASP A 16 13.29 62.67 -4.20
N THR A 17 12.91 61.41 -4.38
CA THR A 17 11.74 60.81 -3.70
C THR A 17 12.21 59.69 -2.78
N ARG A 18 12.65 60.12 -1.60
CA ARG A 18 12.92 59.31 -0.42
C ARG A 18 11.68 58.51 -0.01
N LEU A 19 11.62 57.24 -0.41
CA LEU A 19 10.64 56.26 0.06
C LEU A 19 10.87 55.95 1.54
N GLU A 20 9.98 56.45 2.41
CA GLU A 20 9.88 55.98 3.79
C GLU A 20 9.38 54.53 3.78
N VAL A 21 10.26 53.60 4.15
CA VAL A 21 9.91 52.19 4.41
C VAL A 21 9.10 52.16 5.70
N ILE A 22 7.78 52.05 5.57
CA ILE A 22 6.90 51.68 6.68
C ILE A 22 7.05 50.16 6.87
N GLU A 23 8.02 49.75 7.70
CA GLU A 23 8.06 48.40 8.27
C GLU A 23 6.90 48.26 9.27
N GLY A 24 5.75 47.83 8.75
CA GLY A 24 4.61 47.39 9.53
C GLY A 24 4.15 46.05 8.99
N SER A 25 4.93 45.01 9.25
CA SER A 25 4.49 43.63 9.03
C SER A 25 3.26 43.38 9.92
N PRO A 26 2.12 42.89 9.40
CA PRO A 26 1.01 42.51 10.25
C PRO A 26 1.46 41.29 11.08
N GLU A 27 1.78 41.51 12.35
CA GLU A 27 1.91 40.44 13.32
C GLU A 27 0.57 39.69 13.36
N ILE A 28 0.52 38.54 12.70
CA ILE A 28 -0.51 37.54 12.96
C ILE A 28 -0.27 37.12 14.40
N PRO A 29 -1.22 37.32 15.32
CA PRO A 29 -1.01 36.91 16.71
C PRO A 29 -0.76 35.40 16.74
N THR A 30 0.48 35.01 17.05
CA THR A 30 0.85 33.63 17.35
C THR A 30 0.14 33.23 18.63
N MET A 31 -0.97 32.51 18.49
CA MET A 31 -1.69 31.92 19.62
C MET A 31 -0.73 31.02 20.40
N SER A 32 -0.86 31.01 21.73
CA SER A 32 -0.01 30.18 22.57
C SER A 32 -0.24 28.69 22.27
N GLU A 33 0.76 27.83 22.49
CA GLU A 33 0.63 26.37 22.30
C GLU A 33 -0.53 25.76 23.10
N SER A 34 -0.92 26.39 24.23
CA SER A 34 -2.08 25.98 25.02
C SER A 34 -3.41 26.33 24.35
N GLU A 35 -3.47 27.46 23.65
CA GLU A 35 -4.67 27.91 22.92
C GLU A 35 -4.86 27.08 21.65
N THR A 36 -3.80 26.82 20.90
CA THR A 36 -3.86 25.97 19.70
C THR A 36 -4.26 24.53 20.04
N CYS A 37 -3.78 23.98 21.16
CA CYS A 37 -4.20 22.67 21.67
C CYS A 37 -5.69 22.64 22.02
N LYS A 38 -6.22 23.69 22.66
CA LYS A 38 -7.65 23.79 23.00
C LYS A 38 -8.53 23.89 21.75
N GLU A 39 -8.11 24.67 20.76
CA GLU A 39 -8.84 24.78 19.49
C GLU A 39 -8.84 23.47 18.71
N ALA A 40 -7.68 22.80 18.61
CA ALA A 40 -7.59 21.49 17.99
C ALA A 40 -8.48 20.44 18.70
N ALA A 41 -8.48 20.45 20.03
CA ALA A 41 -9.35 19.56 20.82
C ALA A 41 -10.84 19.83 20.53
N GLN A 42 -11.25 21.09 20.42
CA GLN A 42 -12.64 21.44 20.08
C GLN A 42 -13.03 20.92 18.69
N ILE A 43 -12.14 21.02 17.71
CA ILE A 43 -12.38 20.50 16.36
C ILE A 43 -12.53 18.98 16.39
N VAL A 44 -11.64 18.26 17.08
CA VAL A 44 -11.71 16.80 17.21
C VAL A 44 -13.00 16.36 17.92
N VAL A 45 -13.38 17.03 19.00
CA VAL A 45 -14.65 16.75 19.71
C VAL A 45 -15.84 16.99 18.79
N ALA A 46 -15.86 18.09 18.03
CA ALA A 46 -16.93 18.39 17.10
C ALA A 46 -17.03 17.35 15.97
N MET A 47 -15.89 16.87 15.45
CA MET A 47 -15.85 15.81 14.44
C MET A 47 -16.37 14.47 14.99
N ALA A 48 -15.86 14.04 16.16
CA ALA A 48 -16.28 12.80 16.81
C ALA A 48 -17.78 12.82 17.11
N ARG A 49 -18.27 13.94 17.67
CA ARG A 49 -19.70 14.16 17.91
C ARG A 49 -20.50 14.11 16.61
N GLY A 50 -20.03 14.76 15.55
CA GLY A 50 -20.68 14.74 14.24
C GLY A 50 -20.84 13.32 13.69
N ILE A 51 -19.81 12.49 13.80
CA ILE A 51 -19.83 11.09 13.36
C ILE A 51 -20.82 10.27 14.19
N LEU A 52 -20.81 10.43 15.52
CA LEU A 52 -21.66 9.66 16.43
C LEU A 52 -23.14 10.08 16.38
N GLU A 53 -23.43 11.39 16.24
CA GLU A 53 -24.78 11.95 16.32
C GLU A 53 -25.55 12.00 15.00
N LYS A 54 -24.88 12.20 13.86
CA LYS A 54 -25.57 12.40 12.57
C LYS A 54 -25.97 11.10 11.90
N GLY A 55 -27.07 11.13 11.14
CA GLY A 55 -27.52 9.98 10.34
C GLY A 55 -26.53 9.64 9.22
N GLN A 56 -26.63 8.45 8.64
CA GLN A 56 -25.75 8.04 7.55
C GLN A 56 -25.86 8.99 6.34
N ASP A 57 -27.09 9.34 5.95
CA ASP A 57 -27.39 10.29 4.86
C ASP A 57 -26.80 11.69 5.08
N GLU A 58 -26.67 12.10 6.35
CA GLU A 58 -26.12 13.40 6.71
C GLU A 58 -24.59 13.41 6.67
N LEU A 59 -23.96 12.28 7.02
CA LEU A 59 -22.51 12.13 6.88
C LEU A 59 -22.08 12.12 5.41
N GLU A 60 -22.86 11.46 4.56
CA GLU A 60 -22.64 11.44 3.10
C GLU A 60 -22.71 12.86 2.51
N LYS A 61 -23.70 13.66 2.91
CA LYS A 61 -23.84 15.06 2.46
C LYS A 61 -22.70 15.98 2.90
N VAL A 62 -22.03 15.67 4.01
CA VAL A 62 -20.93 16.48 4.55
C VAL A 62 -19.58 16.06 3.94
N GLY A 63 -19.57 15.13 2.98
CA GLY A 63 -18.35 14.65 2.34
C GLY A 63 -17.47 13.82 3.27
N MET A 64 -18.04 13.30 4.38
CA MET A 64 -17.40 12.30 5.22
C MET A 64 -17.57 10.90 4.61
N GLU A 65 -17.31 10.80 3.30
CA GLU A 65 -17.41 9.53 2.59
C GLU A 65 -16.47 8.48 3.20
N VAL A 66 -16.92 7.23 3.08
CA VAL A 66 -16.25 6.02 3.54
C VAL A 66 -14.91 5.87 2.80
N GLY A 67 -13.87 6.50 3.33
CA GLY A 67 -12.52 6.45 2.77
C GLY A 67 -11.48 7.01 3.72
N ALA A 68 -11.65 8.27 4.16
CA ALA A 68 -10.71 8.92 5.07
C ALA A 68 -10.98 8.64 6.56
N LEU A 69 -12.21 8.30 6.94
CA LEU A 69 -12.65 8.13 8.34
C LEU A 69 -13.27 6.74 8.60
N ALA A 70 -12.93 5.74 7.79
CA ALA A 70 -13.53 4.41 7.87
C ALA A 70 -13.45 3.79 9.28
N ASP A 71 -12.39 4.05 10.03
CA ASP A 71 -12.21 3.51 11.38
C ASP A 71 -13.09 4.23 12.42
N ALA A 72 -13.38 5.52 12.22
CA ALA A 72 -14.31 6.25 13.06
C ALA A 72 -15.77 5.79 12.84
N VAL A 73 -16.13 5.46 11.59
CA VAL A 73 -17.46 4.91 11.27
C VAL A 73 -17.61 3.48 11.80
N ASP A 74 -16.54 2.68 11.78
CA ASP A 74 -16.51 1.37 12.43
C ASP A 74 -16.67 1.48 13.94
N ALA A 75 -15.92 2.37 14.59
CA ALA A 75 -16.03 2.61 16.03
C ALA A 75 -17.44 3.09 16.43
N ARG A 76 -18.06 3.92 15.59
CA ARG A 76 -19.48 4.29 15.75
C ARG A 76 -20.37 3.05 15.68
N ALA A 77 -20.17 2.19 14.69
CA ALA A 77 -20.99 1.00 14.52
C ALA A 77 -20.86 0.05 15.72
N ASP A 78 -19.64 -0.13 16.25
CA ASP A 78 -19.37 -0.93 17.44
C ASP A 78 -20.02 -0.33 18.69
N PHE A 79 -19.94 0.99 18.88
CA PHE A 79 -20.60 1.70 19.98
C PHE A 79 -22.11 1.46 19.97
N TYR A 80 -22.79 1.68 18.83
CA TYR A 80 -24.24 1.47 18.77
C TYR A 80 -24.64 0.00 18.81
N THR A 81 -23.77 -0.92 18.39
CA THR A 81 -23.97 -2.36 18.60
C THR A 81 -24.00 -2.68 20.09
N ALA A 82 -23.03 -2.19 20.87
CA ALA A 82 -23.02 -2.35 22.32
C ALA A 82 -24.28 -1.73 22.98
N CYS A 83 -24.73 -0.57 22.51
CA CYS A 83 -25.99 0.02 22.97
C CYS A 83 -27.24 -0.79 22.60
N ILE A 84 -27.22 -1.56 21.52
CA ILE A 84 -28.31 -2.48 21.16
C ILE A 84 -28.30 -3.72 22.07
N GLU A 85 -27.11 -4.23 22.39
CA GLU A 85 -26.95 -5.40 23.25
C GLU A 85 -27.39 -5.11 24.70
N ASP A 86 -27.07 -3.92 25.21
CA ASP A 86 -27.57 -3.45 26.49
C ASP A 86 -29.03 -2.96 26.37
N ARG A 87 -29.95 -3.58 27.12
CA ARG A 87 -31.38 -3.24 27.09
C ARG A 87 -31.75 -2.03 27.93
N ASP A 88 -30.89 -1.64 28.86
CA ASP A 88 -31.14 -0.49 29.75
C ASP A 88 -30.88 0.84 29.04
N VAL A 89 -30.07 0.83 27.97
CA VAL A 89 -29.79 1.99 27.14
C VAL A 89 -30.98 2.32 26.23
N LYS A 90 -31.72 3.38 26.56
CA LYS A 90 -32.91 3.82 25.81
C LYS A 90 -32.65 4.95 24.83
N ARG A 91 -31.69 5.82 25.15
CA ARG A 91 -31.33 7.01 24.37
C ARG A 91 -29.86 7.36 24.59
N VAL A 92 -29.25 8.05 23.63
CA VAL A 92 -27.86 8.53 23.69
C VAL A 92 -27.81 10.02 23.32
N GLY A 93 -26.89 10.74 23.96
CA GLY A 93 -26.55 12.14 23.70
C GLY A 93 -25.09 12.38 24.07
N PHE A 94 -24.44 13.32 23.39
CA PHE A 94 -23.01 13.61 23.57
C PHE A 94 -22.76 15.06 24.03
N THR A 95 -23.81 15.73 24.50
CA THR A 95 -23.71 17.03 25.18
C THR A 95 -23.56 16.84 26.68
N PRO A 96 -22.97 17.82 27.40
CA PRO A 96 -22.97 17.84 28.86
C PRO A 96 -24.37 17.99 29.47
N ASP A 97 -25.34 18.47 28.68
CA ASP A 97 -26.73 18.62 29.08
C ASP A 97 -27.45 17.27 29.11
N ASP A 98 -28.49 17.14 29.96
CA ASP A 98 -29.38 15.97 30.05
C ASP A 98 -30.32 15.83 28.83
N ASP A 99 -29.80 16.05 27.63
CA ASP A 99 -30.48 15.85 26.35
C ASP A 99 -29.94 14.60 25.64
N PHE A 100 -30.85 13.71 25.25
CA PHE A 100 -30.54 12.43 24.62
C PHE A 100 -31.35 12.31 23.31
N PRO A 101 -30.90 12.99 22.24
CA PRO A 101 -31.65 13.13 21.00
C PRO A 101 -31.72 11.84 20.18
N ILE A 102 -30.86 10.85 20.45
CA ILE A 102 -30.76 9.63 19.65
C ILE A 102 -31.57 8.51 20.33
N PRO A 103 -32.77 8.20 19.84
CA PRO A 103 -33.58 7.14 20.42
C PRO A 103 -33.09 5.75 20.02
N ARG A 104 -33.40 4.74 20.84
CA ARG A 104 -33.00 3.35 20.63
C ARG A 104 -33.38 2.78 19.25
N ASN A 105 -34.52 3.17 18.70
CA ASN A 105 -34.94 2.72 17.36
C ASN A 105 -34.04 3.24 16.23
N SER A 106 -33.21 4.26 16.48
CA SER A 106 -32.20 4.76 15.54
C SER A 106 -30.85 4.06 15.69
N PHE A 107 -30.63 3.21 16.70
CA PHE A 107 -29.35 2.51 16.86
C PHE A 107 -29.03 1.57 15.71
N PRO A 108 -29.97 0.76 15.17
CA PRO A 108 -29.65 -0.20 14.10
C PRO A 108 -29.11 0.44 12.83
N GLU A 109 -29.61 1.63 12.47
CA GLU A 109 -29.11 2.39 11.32
C GLU A 109 -27.66 2.84 11.53
N ARG A 110 -27.32 3.25 12.76
CA ARG A 110 -25.99 3.75 13.13
C ARG A 110 -24.97 2.64 13.40
N ALA A 111 -25.47 1.44 13.71
CA ALA A 111 -24.69 0.22 13.88
C ALA A 111 -24.24 -0.41 12.55
N GLN A 112 -24.64 0.15 11.40
CA GLN A 112 -24.25 -0.38 10.10
C GLN A 112 -22.77 -0.09 9.83
N LYS A 113 -22.00 -1.17 9.69
CA LYS A 113 -20.62 -1.09 9.22
C LYS A 113 -20.61 -0.80 7.72
N PRO A 114 -19.76 0.11 7.24
CA PRO A 114 -19.62 0.35 5.81
C PRO A 114 -19.22 -0.94 5.10
N ALA A 115 -19.76 -1.17 3.90
CA ALA A 115 -19.38 -2.28 3.05
C ALA A 115 -17.92 -2.08 2.59
N ARG A 116 -16.98 -2.59 3.38
CA ARG A 116 -15.58 -2.65 2.99
C ARG A 116 -15.46 -3.74 1.92
N LYS A 117 -14.82 -3.42 0.78
CA LYS A 117 -14.03 -4.46 0.11
C LYS A 117 -13.04 -4.96 1.18
N PRO A 118 -12.87 -6.28 1.37
CA PRO A 118 -12.09 -6.83 2.47
C PRO A 118 -10.80 -6.01 2.64
N LYS A 119 -10.75 -5.27 3.75
CA LYS A 119 -9.80 -4.21 4.03
C LYS A 119 -8.58 -4.89 4.65
N ASP A 120 -7.44 -4.76 3.98
CA ASP A 120 -6.10 -4.72 4.59
C ASP A 120 -5.88 -5.71 5.74
N GLU A 121 -5.94 -7.01 5.44
CA GLU A 121 -5.02 -7.93 6.12
C GLU A 121 -3.60 -7.40 5.83
N GLU A 122 -2.71 -7.45 6.83
CA GLU A 122 -1.27 -7.22 6.59
C GLU A 122 -0.90 -7.92 5.27
N PRO A 123 -0.19 -7.23 4.35
CA PRO A 123 0.07 -7.78 3.03
C PRO A 123 0.61 -9.19 3.21
N PRO A 124 0.00 -10.19 2.54
CA PRO A 124 0.21 -11.58 2.89
C PRO A 124 1.70 -11.89 2.97
N GLU A 125 2.11 -12.50 4.08
CA GLU A 125 3.52 -12.76 4.36
C GLU A 125 4.17 -13.48 3.18
N TRP A 126 5.39 -13.07 2.84
CA TRP A 126 6.14 -13.76 1.81
C TRP A 126 6.49 -15.17 2.29
N SER A 127 6.24 -16.15 1.44
CA SER A 127 6.74 -17.51 1.60
C SER A 127 7.86 -17.76 0.59
N VAL A 128 8.93 -18.42 1.01
CA VAL A 128 10.10 -18.73 0.17
C VAL A 128 10.26 -20.24 0.06
N SER A 129 10.46 -20.73 -1.16
CA SER A 129 10.73 -22.14 -1.42
C SER A 129 11.73 -22.33 -2.56
N ILE A 130 12.31 -23.53 -2.64
CA ILE A 130 13.14 -23.95 -3.77
C ILE A 130 12.40 -25.04 -4.55
N GLU A 131 12.09 -24.76 -5.81
CA GLU A 131 11.25 -25.63 -6.64
C GLU A 131 11.76 -25.72 -8.08
N SER A 132 11.33 -26.79 -8.76
CA SER A 132 11.57 -26.97 -10.20
C SER A 132 10.32 -26.55 -10.97
N ILE A 133 10.52 -25.78 -12.03
CA ILE A 133 9.48 -25.25 -12.90
C ILE A 133 9.76 -25.73 -14.32
N TYR A 134 8.76 -26.36 -14.94
CA TYR A 134 8.76 -26.69 -16.35
C TYR A 134 8.19 -25.52 -17.14
N VAL A 135 9.02 -24.80 -17.89
CA VAL A 135 8.61 -23.60 -18.61
C VAL A 135 7.78 -24.01 -19.83
N THR A 136 6.62 -23.37 -19.98
CA THR A 136 5.71 -23.59 -21.11
C THR A 136 5.63 -22.38 -22.04
N SER A 137 5.89 -21.18 -21.51
CA SER A 137 6.02 -19.96 -22.30
C SER A 137 7.01 -19.02 -21.60
N PRO A 138 8.28 -18.97 -22.07
CA PRO A 138 9.29 -18.10 -21.49
C PRO A 138 9.04 -16.61 -21.80
N ASN A 139 9.55 -15.72 -20.94
CA ASN A 139 9.69 -14.30 -21.27
C ASN A 139 11.13 -13.78 -21.20
N TRP A 140 11.78 -13.71 -22.35
CA TRP A 140 13.18 -13.29 -22.46
C TRP A 140 13.41 -11.77 -22.42
N ASP A 141 12.36 -10.97 -22.26
CA ASP A 141 12.47 -9.52 -22.07
C ASP A 141 12.23 -9.16 -20.60
N LYS A 142 13.25 -8.61 -19.96
CA LYS A 142 13.23 -8.22 -18.55
C LYS A 142 12.21 -7.11 -18.27
N GLU A 143 12.06 -6.15 -19.19
CA GLU A 143 11.21 -4.97 -19.01
C GLU A 143 9.73 -5.27 -19.30
N ASP A 144 9.48 -6.24 -20.19
CA ASP A 144 8.12 -6.74 -20.54
C ASP A 144 7.50 -7.61 -19.43
N GLN A 145 8.23 -7.96 -18.38
CA GLN A 145 7.71 -8.85 -17.32
C GLN A 145 6.49 -8.29 -16.58
N LYS A 146 6.29 -6.96 -16.61
CA LYS A 146 5.11 -6.31 -16.03
C LYS A 146 3.84 -6.55 -16.85
N THR A 147 3.99 -6.66 -18.16
CA THR A 147 2.91 -6.87 -19.13
C THR A 147 2.70 -8.34 -19.46
N ARG A 148 3.78 -9.13 -19.51
CA ARG A 148 3.76 -10.56 -19.81
C ARG A 148 4.65 -11.33 -18.84
N GLN A 149 4.05 -12.17 -18.01
CA GLN A 149 4.80 -13.00 -17.07
C GLN A 149 5.34 -14.27 -17.75
N TRP A 150 6.36 -14.87 -17.13
CA TRP A 150 6.75 -16.24 -17.46
C TRP A 150 5.62 -17.19 -17.10
N LYS A 151 5.41 -18.23 -17.91
CA LYS A 151 4.43 -19.29 -17.62
C LYS A 151 5.12 -20.64 -17.57
N GLY A 152 4.84 -21.40 -16.52
CA GLY A 152 5.35 -22.76 -16.35
C GLY A 152 4.39 -23.66 -15.59
N LYS A 153 4.87 -24.85 -15.28
CA LYS A 153 4.23 -25.82 -14.39
C LYS A 153 5.13 -26.07 -13.19
N ASP A 154 4.57 -25.97 -11.99
CA ASP A 154 5.26 -26.33 -10.74
C ASP A 154 5.50 -27.85 -10.62
N GLN A 155 6.12 -28.30 -9.52
CA GLN A 155 6.40 -29.72 -9.29
C GLN A 155 5.13 -30.59 -9.22
N ILE A 156 3.98 -29.99 -8.89
CA ILE A 156 2.67 -30.66 -8.81
C ILE A 156 1.88 -30.49 -10.14
N ARG A 157 2.55 -30.03 -11.21
CA ARG A 157 2.01 -29.78 -12.56
C ARG A 157 0.93 -28.71 -12.66
N ARG A 158 0.80 -27.84 -11.64
CA ARG A 158 -0.11 -26.70 -11.66
C ARG A 158 0.50 -25.56 -12.46
N ASP A 159 -0.33 -24.86 -13.23
CA ASP A 159 0.13 -23.69 -13.98
C ASP A 159 0.53 -22.58 -13.00
N CYS A 160 1.71 -22.02 -13.22
CA CYS A 160 2.23 -20.89 -12.46
C CYS A 160 2.69 -19.78 -13.39
N TYR A 161 2.43 -18.55 -12.96
CA TYR A 161 2.93 -17.33 -13.58
C TYR A 161 3.88 -16.66 -12.61
N PHE A 162 5.01 -16.19 -13.12
CA PHE A 162 6.08 -15.63 -12.29
C PHE A 162 6.92 -14.61 -13.07
N ILE A 163 7.69 -13.83 -12.33
CA ILE A 163 8.75 -12.97 -12.86
C ILE A 163 10.10 -13.43 -12.34
N ILE A 164 11.17 -13.14 -13.08
CA ILE A 164 12.55 -13.38 -12.67
C ILE A 164 13.20 -12.05 -12.33
N GLU A 165 13.70 -11.94 -11.10
CA GLU A 165 14.40 -10.76 -10.59
C GLU A 165 15.91 -10.96 -10.48
N ASP A 166 16.37 -12.20 -10.65
CA ASP A 166 17.77 -12.58 -10.58
C ASP A 166 18.62 -11.83 -11.62
N THR A 167 19.41 -10.88 -11.11
CA THR A 167 20.27 -10.04 -11.95
C THR A 167 21.35 -10.84 -12.68
N GLU A 168 21.87 -11.92 -12.09
CA GLU A 168 22.88 -12.76 -12.73
C GLU A 168 22.31 -13.62 -13.85
N PHE A 169 21.10 -14.14 -13.66
CA PHE A 169 20.37 -14.82 -14.73
C PHE A 169 20.20 -13.89 -15.93
N TRP A 170 19.71 -12.67 -15.71
CA TRP A 170 19.54 -11.68 -16.78
C TRP A 170 20.86 -11.27 -17.44
N TYR A 171 21.95 -11.21 -16.68
CA TYR A 171 23.28 -11.01 -17.23
C TYR A 171 23.69 -12.16 -18.16
N LYS A 172 23.44 -13.41 -17.79
CA LYS A 172 23.69 -14.58 -18.65
C LYS A 172 22.81 -14.61 -19.90
N VAL A 173 21.53 -14.23 -19.79
CA VAL A 173 20.62 -14.06 -20.95
C VAL A 173 21.19 -13.05 -21.93
N LYS A 174 21.56 -11.86 -21.45
CA LYS A 174 22.11 -10.78 -22.28
C LYS A 174 23.39 -11.20 -23.02
N ASN A 175 24.22 -12.01 -22.36
CA ASN A 175 25.47 -12.52 -22.93
C ASN A 175 25.31 -13.83 -23.71
N LYS A 176 24.08 -14.32 -23.93
CA LYS A 176 23.78 -15.59 -24.62
C LYS A 176 24.52 -16.79 -24.03
N ALA A 177 24.70 -16.79 -22.71
CA ALA A 177 25.42 -17.82 -21.97
C ALA A 177 24.48 -18.89 -21.37
N LEU A 178 23.29 -19.07 -21.94
CA LEU A 178 22.29 -20.06 -21.51
C LEU A 178 21.99 -21.02 -22.66
N HIS A 179 21.88 -22.31 -22.33
CA HIS A 179 21.51 -23.35 -23.29
C HIS A 179 19.99 -23.53 -23.31
N VAL A 180 19.31 -22.85 -24.23
CA VAL A 180 17.84 -22.87 -24.35
C VAL A 180 17.37 -24.10 -25.13
N GLU A 181 16.39 -24.80 -24.58
CA GLU A 181 15.73 -25.96 -25.17
C GLU A 181 14.26 -25.67 -25.52
N VAL A 182 13.58 -26.64 -26.14
CA VAL A 182 12.14 -26.52 -26.48
C VAL A 182 11.26 -26.53 -25.23
N LEU A 183 11.69 -27.22 -24.16
CA LEU A 183 10.98 -27.33 -22.88
C LEU A 183 11.94 -27.06 -21.72
N ASP A 184 12.23 -25.78 -21.48
CA ASP A 184 13.19 -25.41 -20.46
C ASP A 184 12.74 -25.85 -19.05
N ASN A 185 13.68 -26.36 -18.27
CA ASN A 185 13.51 -26.64 -16.85
C ASN A 185 14.34 -25.66 -16.01
N LEU A 186 13.67 -24.99 -15.08
CA LEU A 186 14.28 -24.06 -14.14
C LEU A 186 14.24 -24.67 -12.75
N LYS A 187 15.36 -24.70 -12.03
CA LYS A 187 15.35 -24.85 -10.56
C LYS A 187 15.58 -23.49 -9.95
N VAL A 188 14.65 -23.03 -9.12
CA VAL A 188 14.62 -21.65 -8.64
C VAL A 188 14.46 -21.59 -7.14
N GLN A 189 15.03 -20.54 -6.55
CA GLN A 189 14.58 -20.02 -5.26
C GLN A 189 13.62 -18.87 -5.56
N TRP A 190 12.35 -19.06 -5.20
CA TRP A 190 11.30 -18.07 -5.45
C TRP A 190 10.58 -17.67 -4.16
N ALA A 191 9.95 -16.51 -4.21
CA ALA A 191 9.08 -16.00 -3.18
C ALA A 191 7.66 -15.85 -3.75
N PHE A 192 6.65 -16.11 -2.93
CA PHE A 192 5.26 -15.92 -3.31
C PHE A 192 4.45 -15.51 -2.10
N GLN A 193 3.28 -14.92 -2.34
CA GLN A 193 2.34 -14.56 -1.29
C GLN A 193 1.13 -15.50 -1.38
N ASN A 194 0.67 -16.02 -0.25
CA ASN A 194 -0.55 -16.80 -0.21
C ASN A 194 -1.75 -15.87 -0.01
N THR A 195 -2.63 -15.80 -1.01
CA THR A 195 -3.89 -15.05 -0.91
C THR A 195 -5.03 -16.01 -1.20
N ASP A 196 -6.01 -16.10 -0.30
CA ASP A 196 -7.14 -17.04 -0.39
C ASP A 196 -6.69 -18.51 -0.54
N GLY A 197 -5.61 -18.91 0.15
CA GLY A 197 -5.03 -20.25 0.07
C GLY A 197 -4.37 -20.61 -1.26
N ARG A 198 -4.14 -19.62 -2.15
CA ARG A 198 -3.46 -19.81 -3.44
C ARG A 198 -2.19 -18.98 -3.52
N PRO A 199 -1.06 -19.56 -4.00
CA PRO A 199 0.14 -18.79 -4.26
C PRO A 199 -0.07 -17.79 -5.40
N LYS A 200 0.13 -16.51 -5.10
CA LYS A 200 0.12 -15.36 -6.02
C LYS A 200 1.45 -14.61 -5.94
N ASN A 201 1.64 -13.63 -6.83
CA ASN A 201 2.81 -12.73 -6.85
C ASN A 201 4.15 -13.47 -6.81
N ARG A 202 4.30 -14.52 -7.62
CA ARG A 202 5.52 -15.35 -7.63
C ARG A 202 6.69 -14.58 -8.24
N ARG A 203 7.80 -14.51 -7.51
CA ARG A 203 9.04 -13.80 -7.88
C ARG A 203 10.21 -14.76 -7.71
N VAL A 204 10.88 -15.09 -8.80
CA VAL A 204 12.12 -15.85 -8.76
C VAL A 204 13.24 -14.92 -8.33
N LEU A 205 13.75 -15.13 -7.12
CA LEU A 205 14.85 -14.35 -6.54
C LEU A 205 16.20 -14.81 -7.11
N ARG A 206 16.34 -16.12 -7.33
CA ARG A 206 17.56 -16.75 -7.83
C ARG A 206 17.25 -17.94 -8.72
N VAL A 207 17.88 -18.02 -9.88
CA VAL A 207 17.87 -19.22 -10.73
C VAL A 207 19.09 -20.07 -10.38
N LEU A 208 18.84 -21.25 -9.83
CA LEU A 208 19.87 -22.16 -9.33
C LEU A 208 20.40 -23.07 -10.44
N GLU A 209 19.50 -23.63 -11.23
CA GLU A 209 19.82 -24.51 -12.36
C GLU A 209 18.91 -24.17 -13.56
N PHE A 210 19.45 -24.29 -14.77
CA PHE A 210 18.73 -24.12 -16.03
C PHE A 210 19.06 -25.28 -16.96
N ASN A 211 18.07 -26.09 -17.33
CA ASN A 211 18.24 -27.30 -18.16
C ASN A 211 19.31 -28.27 -17.63
N GLY A 212 19.44 -28.37 -16.29
CA GLY A 212 20.44 -29.20 -15.61
C GLY A 212 21.80 -28.53 -15.41
N ASP A 213 22.06 -27.38 -16.04
CA ASP A 213 23.26 -26.60 -15.81
C ASP A 213 23.14 -25.79 -14.53
N LYS A 214 24.04 -26.02 -13.58
CA LYS A 214 24.11 -25.21 -12.35
C LYS A 214 24.55 -23.78 -12.67
N LEU A 215 23.70 -22.82 -12.35
CA LEU A 215 23.96 -21.39 -12.57
C LEU A 215 24.43 -20.68 -11.31
N ALA A 216 23.87 -21.01 -10.14
CA ALA A 216 24.16 -20.35 -8.88
C ALA A 216 23.79 -21.22 -7.66
N ASP A 217 24.27 -20.81 -6.49
CA ASP A 217 23.80 -21.31 -5.20
C ASP A 217 22.60 -20.47 -4.69
N PRO A 218 21.77 -21.03 -3.79
CA PRO A 218 20.66 -20.29 -3.16
C PRO A 218 21.16 -19.06 -2.41
N LEU A 219 20.35 -18.00 -2.40
CA LEU A 219 20.61 -16.83 -1.58
C LEU A 219 20.54 -17.22 -0.10
N PRO A 220 21.50 -16.73 0.72
CA PRO A 220 21.47 -16.96 2.15
C PRO A 220 20.24 -16.27 2.77
N PRO A 221 19.73 -16.77 3.91
CA PRO A 221 18.55 -16.22 4.58
C PRO A 221 18.62 -14.70 4.80
N GLU A 222 19.80 -14.18 5.15
CA GLU A 222 20.02 -12.74 5.37
C GLU A 222 19.77 -11.90 4.10
N ALA A 223 20.21 -12.40 2.93
CA ALA A 223 19.96 -11.73 1.66
C ALA A 223 18.48 -11.79 1.28
N VAL A 224 17.81 -12.90 1.56
CA VAL A 224 16.37 -13.05 1.34
C VAL A 224 15.58 -12.08 2.24
N ARG A 225 15.96 -11.94 3.52
CA ARG A 225 15.37 -10.95 4.44
C ARG A 225 15.62 -9.52 3.98
N ALA A 226 16.79 -9.22 3.41
CA ALA A 226 17.06 -7.90 2.86
C ALA A 226 16.16 -7.55 1.67
N ILE A 227 15.70 -8.54 0.90
CA ILE A 227 14.82 -8.34 -0.26
C ILE A 227 13.34 -8.28 0.13
N LEU A 228 12.90 -9.18 1.03
CA LEU A 228 11.48 -9.39 1.33
C LEU A 228 11.03 -8.83 2.69
N GLY A 229 11.97 -8.54 3.60
CA GLY A 229 11.68 -8.27 5.00
C GLY A 229 11.41 -9.56 5.77
N GLN A 230 10.23 -9.65 6.37
CA GLN A 230 9.76 -10.87 7.05
C GLN A 230 9.27 -11.90 6.02
N TYR A 231 9.62 -13.17 6.23
CA TYR A 231 9.17 -14.26 5.39
C TYR A 231 9.09 -15.58 6.17
N SER A 232 8.27 -16.49 5.67
CA SER A 232 8.15 -17.88 6.11
C SER A 232 8.82 -18.84 5.11
N GLU A 233 9.44 -19.90 5.62
CA GLU A 233 9.91 -20.99 4.76
C GLU A 233 8.75 -21.90 4.41
N TYR A 234 8.63 -22.24 3.13
CA TYR A 234 7.58 -23.12 2.63
C TYR A 234 8.20 -24.37 2.02
N GLU A 235 7.85 -25.52 2.57
CA GLU A 235 8.06 -26.80 1.91
C GLU A 235 6.74 -27.25 1.29
N ALA A 236 6.74 -27.49 -0.02
CA ALA A 236 5.60 -28.11 -0.67
C ALA A 236 5.43 -29.51 -0.06
N ASN A 237 4.37 -29.70 0.72
CA ASN A 237 4.05 -31.00 1.29
C ASN A 237 3.58 -31.90 0.15
N ILE A 238 4.49 -32.67 -0.44
CA ILE A 238 4.20 -33.73 -1.40
C ILE A 238 3.61 -34.88 -0.60
N GLU A 239 2.42 -34.70 -0.04
CA GLU A 239 1.60 -35.84 0.32
C GLU A 239 1.26 -36.55 -0.98
N GLN A 240 2.00 -37.61 -1.28
CA GLN A 240 1.55 -38.63 -2.21
C GLN A 240 0.20 -39.13 -1.69
N ARG A 241 -0.89 -38.56 -2.17
CA ARG A 241 -2.20 -39.21 -2.08
C ARG A 241 -2.08 -40.50 -2.86
N SER A 242 -1.78 -41.56 -2.13
CA SER A 242 -1.80 -42.93 -2.62
C SER A 242 -3.17 -43.17 -3.24
N LEU A 243 -3.19 -43.67 -4.49
CA LEU A 243 -4.41 -44.05 -5.21
C LEU A 243 -5.19 -45.19 -4.54
N PHE A 244 -4.77 -45.66 -3.37
CA PHE A 244 -5.33 -46.81 -2.66
C PHE A 244 -6.12 -46.48 -1.40
N ASP A 245 -6.33 -45.20 -1.08
CA ASP A 245 -7.28 -44.80 -0.03
C ASP A 245 -8.62 -44.35 -0.65
N GLN A 246 -9.43 -45.34 -1.04
CA GLN A 246 -10.87 -45.21 -1.32
C GLN A 246 -11.66 -46.31 -0.62
#